data_AF-A0A7K3QKM3-F1
#
_entry.id   AF-A0A7K3QKM3-F1
#
_cell.length_a   1.000
_cell.length_b   1.000
_cell.length_c   1.000
_cell.angle_alpha   90.00
_cell.angle_beta   90.00
_cell.angle_gamma   90.00
#
_symmetry.space_group_name_H-M   'P 1'
#
loop_
_entity.id
_entity.type
_entity.pdbx_description
1 polymer ?
#
loop_
_entity_poly.entity_id
_entity_poly.type
_entity_poly.pdbx_seq_one_letter_code
_entity_poly.pdbx_strand_id
1 'polypeptide(L)' 'MSTPPLASGPHGPDALRPLLDTVLGALTTGAAARGGPLPAGGPDAVAARVGDALG' A
#
# COMPACT_ATOMS: atom_id res chain seq x y z
N MET A 1 19.35 -14.02 9.39
CA MET A 1 19.44 -12.54 9.44
C MET A 1 18.56 -12.06 10.58
N SER A 2 19.06 -11.16 11.44
CA SER A 2 18.23 -10.54 12.46
C SER A 2 17.42 -9.40 11.84
N THR A 3 16.12 -9.37 12.05
CA THR A 3 15.27 -8.25 11.66
C THR A 3 15.68 -6.99 12.44
N PRO A 4 15.99 -5.87 11.76
CA PRO A 4 16.39 -4.64 12.44
C PRO A 4 15.27 -4.17 13.38
N PRO A 5 15.62 -3.59 14.55
CA PRO A 5 14.63 -3.14 15.53
C PRO A 5 13.88 -1.90 15.02
N LEU A 6 12.76 -2.15 14.32
CA LEU A 6 11.94 -1.13 13.67
C LEU A 6 11.09 -0.28 14.64
N ALA A 7 10.95 -0.73 15.89
CA ALA A 7 9.99 -0.19 16.85
C ALA A 7 10.62 0.35 18.15
N SER A 8 11.93 0.65 18.17
CA SER A 8 12.66 1.37 19.26
C SER A 8 14.20 1.18 19.25
N GLY A 9 14.82 0.89 18.10
CA GLY A 9 16.28 0.71 18.04
C GLY A 9 17.08 2.03 18.10
N PRO A 10 18.40 1.96 18.40
CA PRO A 10 19.29 3.14 18.42
C PRO A 10 19.37 3.88 17.08
N HIS A 11 19.01 3.21 15.98
CA HIS A 11 18.92 3.81 14.64
C HIS A 11 17.60 4.57 14.40
N GLY A 12 16.65 4.51 15.35
CA GLY A 12 15.44 5.33 15.34
C GLY A 12 14.59 5.21 14.07
N PRO A 13 13.81 6.26 13.72
CA PRO A 13 12.94 6.26 12.55
C PRO A 13 13.70 6.21 11.22
N ASP A 14 15.01 6.50 11.19
CA ASP A 14 15.81 6.42 9.97
C ASP A 14 15.88 4.98 9.43
N ALA A 15 15.84 3.98 10.31
CA ALA A 15 15.75 2.58 9.90
C ALA A 15 14.43 2.23 9.18
N LEU A 16 13.36 3.02 9.37
CA LEU A 16 12.07 2.84 8.68
C LEU A 16 12.06 3.46 7.30
N ARG A 17 12.96 4.42 7.02
CA ARG A 17 12.90 5.23 5.82
C ARG A 17 12.99 4.41 4.52
N PRO A 18 13.91 3.43 4.37
CA PRO A 18 13.93 2.58 3.18
C PRO A 18 12.65 1.74 2.99
N LEU A 19 12.01 1.33 4.09
CA LEU A 19 10.76 0.56 4.04
C LEU A 19 9.59 1.45 3.60
N LEU A 20 9.50 2.66 4.15
CA LEU A 20 8.49 3.64 3.74
C LEU A 20 8.65 4.03 2.28
N ASP A 21 9.87 4.31 1.82
CA ASP A 21 10.14 4.63 0.42
C ASP A 21 9.70 3.49 -0.51
N THR A 22 9.96 2.24 -0.12
CA THR A 22 9.52 1.06 -0.87
C THR A 22 7.99 0.98 -0.93
N VAL A 23 7.31 1.13 0.21
CA VAL A 23 5.83 1.06 0.27
C VAL A 23 5.20 2.18 -0.55
N LEU A 24 5.67 3.43 -0.38
CA LEU A 24 5.14 4.58 -1.11
C LEU A 24 5.42 4.47 -2.62
N GLY A 25 6.58 3.94 -3.01
CA GLY A 25 6.90 3.62 -4.41
C GLY A 25 5.97 2.57 -5.00
N ALA A 26 5.71 1.49 -4.27
CA ALA A 26 4.78 0.43 -4.70
C ALA A 26 3.34 0.94 -4.83
N LEU A 27 2.88 1.77 -3.88
CA LEU A 27 1.55 2.38 -3.94
C LEU A 27 1.41 3.33 -5.15
N THR A 28 2.42 4.14 -5.43
CA THR A 28 2.47 5.01 -6.62
C THR A 28 2.39 4.18 -7.90
N THR A 29 3.20 3.12 -8.00
CA THR A 29 3.22 2.21 -9.15
C THR A 29 1.86 1.54 -9.36
N GLY A 30 1.25 1.04 -8.28
CA GLY A 30 -0.06 0.41 -8.33
C GLY A 30 -1.18 1.37 -8.71
N ALA A 31 -1.14 2.63 -8.26
CA ALA A 31 -2.10 3.64 -8.65
C ALA A 31 -1.98 3.98 -10.16
N ALA A 32 -0.77 4.12 -10.67
CA ALA A 32 -0.53 4.36 -12.10
C ALA A 32 -1.03 3.20 -12.96
N ALA A 33 -0.73 1.95 -12.58
CA ALA A 33 -1.18 0.77 -13.31
C ALA A 33 -2.71 0.62 -13.39
N ARG A 34 -3.43 1.07 -12.36
CA ARG A 34 -4.91 1.09 -12.34
C ARG A 34 -5.53 2.31 -13.01
N GLY A 35 -4.74 3.31 -13.40
CA GLY A 35 -5.25 4.58 -13.91
C GLY A 35 -5.87 5.49 -12.84
N GLY A 36 -5.55 5.27 -11.55
CA GLY A 36 -6.10 6.07 -10.46
C GLY A 36 -6.14 5.36 -9.09
N PRO A 37 -6.62 6.05 -8.05
CA PRO A 37 -6.84 5.44 -6.74
C PRO A 37 -7.93 4.36 -6.80
N LEU A 38 -7.94 3.46 -5.81
CA LEU A 38 -9.05 2.53 -5.66
C LEU A 38 -10.34 3.30 -5.30
N PRO A 39 -11.51 2.86 -5.80
CA PRO A 39 -12.78 3.43 -5.38
C PRO A 39 -12.94 3.35 -3.86
N ALA A 40 -13.51 4.41 -3.27
CA ALA A 40 -13.90 4.38 -1.86
C ALA A 40 -14.97 3.31 -1.59
N GLY A 41 -15.02 2.83 -0.35
CA GLY A 41 -16.00 1.83 0.12
C GLY A 41 -15.42 0.45 0.42
N GLY A 42 -14.12 0.24 0.19
CA GLY A 42 -13.46 -1.02 0.51
C GLY A 42 -13.77 -2.15 -0.48
N PRO A 43 -13.30 -3.37 -0.21
CA PRO A 43 -13.35 -4.49 -1.16
C PRO A 43 -14.77 -4.91 -1.50
N ASP A 44 -15.71 -4.92 -0.55
CA ASP A 44 -17.10 -5.33 -0.79
C ASP A 44 -17.81 -4.37 -1.75
N ALA A 45 -17.61 -3.06 -1.60
CA ALA A 45 -18.19 -2.07 -2.49
C ALA A 45 -17.60 -2.13 -3.91
N VAL A 46 -16.32 -2.50 -4.03
CA VAL A 46 -15.68 -2.75 -5.33
C VAL A 46 -16.23 -4.04 -5.96
N ALA A 47 -16.38 -5.11 -5.18
CA ALA A 47 -16.94 -6.37 -5.65
C ALA A 47 -18.38 -6.18 -6.17
N ALA A 48 -19.21 -5.42 -5.46
CA ALA A 48 -20.56 -5.07 -5.91
C ALA A 48 -20.54 -4.32 -7.25
N ARG A 49 -19.72 -3.25 -7.39
CA ARG A 49 -19.58 -2.52 -8.67
C ARG A 49 -19.11 -3.41 -9.82
N VAL A 50 -18.20 -4.34 -9.56
CA VAL A 50 -17.71 -5.29 -10.57
C VAL A 50 -18.83 -6.24 -10.98
N GLY A 51 -19.61 -6.75 -10.02
CA GLY A 51 -20.81 -7.53 -10.30
C GLY A 51 -21.81 -6.77 -11.17
N ASP A 52 -22.16 -5.54 -10.78
CA ASP A 52 -23.08 -4.67 -11.53
C ASP A 52 -22.59 -4.39 -12.97
N ALA A 53 -21.28 -4.26 -13.16
CA ALA A 53 -20.69 -4.02 -14.48
C ALA A 53 -20.65 -5.27 -15.37
N LEU A 54 -20.69 -6.47 -14.78
CA LEU A 54 -20.55 -7.75 -15.49
C LEU A 54 -21.90 -8.47 -15.71
N GLY A 55 -22.94 -8.15 -14.91
CA GLY A 55 -24.29 -8.70 -15.03
C GLY A 55 -24.61 -9.82 -14.04
#